data_AF-A0A7R9YW94-F1
#
_entry.id   AF-A0A7R9YW94-F1
#
_cell.length_a   1.000
_cell.length_b   1.000
_cell.length_c   1.000
_cell.angle_alpha   90.00
_cell.angle_beta   90.00
_cell.angle_gamma   90.00
#
_symmetry.space_group_name_H-M   'P 1'
#
loop_
_entity.id
_entity.type
_entity.pdbx_description
1 polymer ?
#
loop_
_entity_poly.entity_id
_entity_poly.type
_entity_poly.pdbx_seq_one_letter_code
_entity_poly.pdbx_strand_id
1 'polypeptide(L)'
;IMHRRRFVPVQDRRARGTMKLAIAALLAGSAAAFAPNAANQGSVALNAMPDRLWDTMVDKTERSASLPWLPRPINLDGSYVGDVGFDPFYLSSIPKDFSGFIQPPQWEEKGIPTLYWMREAELKHSRVAMLAWFGWVATDGGFGFPLRFPGEIYSVENIPTAYEAHNILVDQGSMGFLLLAVSFVEFCSSAVLVEVAKGESDREAGDFGLDPLSFLKDKSKEEQDRMKLREIANGRLAMLAFGAVATQTALGESTHAFPYF
;
A
#
# COMPACT_ATOMS: atom_id res chain seq x y z
N ILE A 1 13.40 31.63 117.89
CA ILE A 1 14.50 32.34 117.21
C ILE A 1 15.23 31.32 116.33
N MET A 2 15.34 31.66 115.04
CA MET A 2 15.71 30.77 113.94
C MET A 2 17.09 30.14 114.07
N HIS A 3 17.19 28.87 113.65
CA HIS A 3 18.45 28.19 113.39
C HIS A 3 18.36 27.41 112.08
N ARG A 4 19.24 27.71 111.13
CA ARG A 4 20.23 26.79 110.53
C ARG A 4 20.72 27.26 109.16
N ARG A 5 22.03 27.13 108.95
CA ARG A 5 22.74 27.25 107.67
C ARG A 5 23.12 25.85 107.16
N ARG A 6 23.00 25.69 105.83
CA ARG A 6 23.82 24.92 104.85
C ARG A 6 23.87 23.36 104.85
N PHE A 7 23.50 22.80 103.67
CA PHE A 7 24.19 21.81 102.76
C PHE A 7 24.57 20.40 103.32
N VAL A 8 24.52 19.23 102.64
CA VAL A 8 24.60 18.75 101.22
C VAL A 8 23.82 17.36 101.06
N PRO A 9 24.01 16.43 100.07
CA PRO A 9 23.02 15.99 99.04
C PRO A 9 22.59 14.49 99.09
N VAL A 10 21.59 14.01 98.32
CA VAL A 10 21.47 12.57 97.94
C VAL A 10 20.82 12.35 96.56
N GLN A 11 21.37 11.34 95.87
CA GLN A 11 21.16 10.81 94.53
C GLN A 11 19.78 10.27 94.12
N ASP A 12 19.66 10.30 92.80
CA ASP A 12 18.77 9.71 91.80
C ASP A 12 18.23 8.27 92.03
N ARG A 13 16.96 8.06 91.66
CA ARG A 13 16.33 6.74 91.40
C ARG A 13 15.24 6.87 90.34
N ARG A 14 15.56 6.59 89.07
CA ARG A 14 14.57 6.27 88.03
C ARG A 14 15.05 5.10 87.17
N ALA A 15 14.57 3.90 87.45
CA ALA A 15 14.50 2.81 86.48
C ALA A 15 13.65 1.67 87.04
N ARG A 16 12.40 1.53 86.57
CA ARG A 16 11.67 0.24 86.61
C ARG A 16 10.35 0.17 85.82
N GLY A 17 9.88 1.25 85.17
CA GLY A 17 8.56 1.26 84.51
C GLY A 17 8.51 0.95 83.01
N THR A 18 9.61 1.05 82.26
CA THR A 18 9.56 1.19 80.78
C THR A 18 9.89 -0.07 79.98
N MET A 19 10.33 -1.17 80.61
CA MET A 19 10.89 -2.32 79.87
C MET A 19 9.87 -3.41 79.47
N LYS A 20 8.59 -3.30 79.88
CA LYS A 20 7.56 -4.32 79.55
C LYS A 20 6.67 -3.99 78.34
N LEU A 21 6.64 -2.73 77.90
CA LEU A 21 5.83 -2.30 76.74
C LEU A 21 6.58 -2.41 75.40
N ALA A 22 7.92 -2.43 75.41
CA ALA A 22 8.72 -2.47 74.18
C ALA A 22 8.74 -3.87 73.52
N ILE A 23 8.49 -4.96 74.27
CA ILE A 23 8.60 -6.33 73.75
C ILE A 23 7.32 -6.77 73.02
N ALA A 24 6.15 -6.22 73.38
CA ALA A 24 4.88 -6.56 72.72
C ALA A 24 4.74 -5.93 71.31
N ALA A 25 5.41 -4.82 71.04
CA ALA A 25 5.36 -4.13 69.74
C ALA A 25 6.23 -4.80 68.65
N LEU A 26 7.22 -5.62 69.04
CA LEU A 26 8.13 -6.29 68.10
C LEU A 26 7.60 -7.61 67.53
N LEU A 27 6.55 -8.19 68.12
CA LEU A 27 5.97 -9.46 67.65
C LEU A 27 4.74 -9.29 66.75
N ALA A 28 4.17 -8.08 66.65
CA ALA A 28 3.09 -7.80 65.72
C ALA A 28 3.58 -7.50 64.29
N GLY A 29 4.88 -7.21 64.10
CA GLY A 29 5.48 -6.92 62.81
C GLY A 29 5.72 -8.15 61.92
N SER A 30 5.69 -9.36 62.47
CA SER A 30 6.08 -10.59 61.75
C SER A 30 4.92 -11.32 61.05
N ALA A 31 3.66 -10.95 61.32
CA ALA A 31 2.49 -11.61 60.72
C ALA A 31 2.01 -10.97 59.40
N ALA A 32 2.36 -9.70 59.14
CA ALA A 32 1.97 -9.01 57.92
C ALA A 32 2.92 -9.27 56.73
N ALA A 33 4.12 -9.80 56.99
CA ALA A 33 5.12 -10.10 55.96
C ALA A 33 4.83 -11.37 55.15
N PHE A 34 3.82 -12.15 55.55
CA PHE A 34 3.40 -13.39 54.88
C PHE A 34 1.90 -13.42 54.54
N ALA A 35 1.23 -12.27 54.52
CA ALA A 35 -0.09 -12.19 53.90
C ALA A 35 0.11 -12.19 52.38
N PRO A 36 -0.46 -13.16 51.62
CA PRO A 36 -0.40 -13.08 50.17
C PRO A 36 -1.11 -11.80 49.75
N ASN A 37 -0.39 -10.89 49.10
CA ASN A 37 -1.06 -9.82 48.37
C ASN A 37 -2.05 -10.51 47.44
N ALA A 38 -3.34 -10.19 47.57
CA ALA A 38 -4.31 -10.48 46.54
C ALA A 38 -3.89 -9.68 45.31
N ALA A 39 -2.95 -10.24 44.55
CA ALA A 39 -2.65 -9.80 43.21
C ALA A 39 -3.99 -9.87 42.49
N ASN A 40 -4.50 -8.70 42.13
CA ASN A 40 -5.64 -8.61 41.24
C ASN A 40 -5.16 -9.25 39.94
N GLN A 41 -5.35 -10.57 39.81
CA GLN A 41 -5.12 -11.30 38.58
C GLN A 41 -6.23 -10.85 37.64
N GLY A 42 -6.07 -9.64 37.09
CA GLY A 42 -6.68 -9.33 35.81
C GLY A 42 -6.27 -10.47 34.88
N SER A 43 -7.26 -11.17 34.34
CA SER A 43 -7.04 -12.32 33.47
C SER A 43 -6.20 -11.87 32.28
N VAL A 44 -4.88 -12.08 32.34
CA VAL A 44 -3.96 -11.82 31.23
C VAL A 44 -4.24 -12.76 30.04
N ALA A 45 -5.06 -13.79 30.26
CA ALA A 45 -5.45 -14.78 29.27
C ALA A 45 -6.27 -14.23 28.10
N LEU A 46 -6.99 -13.10 28.26
CA LEU A 46 -7.78 -12.53 27.15
C LEU A 46 -6.95 -11.64 26.19
N ASN A 47 -5.77 -11.19 26.64
CA ASN A 47 -4.82 -10.40 25.85
C ASN A 47 -3.59 -11.23 25.41
N ALA A 48 -3.62 -12.55 25.59
CA ALA A 48 -2.51 -13.44 25.24
C ALA A 48 -2.53 -13.90 23.77
N MET A 49 -3.53 -13.47 23.00
CA MET A 49 -3.57 -13.71 21.56
C MET A 49 -2.96 -12.48 20.86
N PRO A 50 -2.01 -12.65 19.93
CA PRO A 50 -1.50 -11.51 19.17
C PRO A 50 -2.65 -10.83 18.44
N ASP A 51 -2.61 -9.49 18.38
CA ASP A 51 -3.58 -8.70 17.63
C ASP A 51 -3.67 -9.25 16.20
N ARG A 52 -4.90 -9.48 15.74
CA ARG A 52 -5.12 -10.03 14.41
C ARG A 52 -4.74 -8.95 13.40
N LEU A 53 -3.92 -9.32 12.41
CA LEU A 53 -3.57 -8.44 11.29
C LEU A 53 -4.81 -7.90 10.54
N TRP A 54 -5.91 -8.65 10.58
CA TRP A 54 -7.20 -8.21 10.06
C TRP A 54 -7.65 -6.87 10.67
N ASP A 55 -7.40 -6.65 11.96
CA ASP A 55 -7.89 -5.48 12.68
C ASP A 55 -7.11 -4.20 12.34
N THR A 56 -5.88 -4.34 11.83
CA THR A 56 -5.06 -3.22 11.36
C THR A 56 -5.25 -2.92 9.88
N MET A 57 -5.75 -3.88 9.09
CA MET A 57 -5.93 -3.77 7.64
C MET A 57 -7.33 -3.34 7.23
N VAL A 58 -8.31 -3.53 8.10
CA VAL A 58 -9.73 -3.45 7.78
C VAL A 58 -10.43 -2.47 8.71
N ASP A 59 -11.12 -1.49 8.13
CA ASP A 59 -12.03 -0.66 8.89
C ASP A 59 -13.37 -1.40 9.07
N LYS A 60 -13.69 -1.73 10.32
CA LYS A 60 -14.95 -2.43 10.68
C LYS A 60 -16.16 -1.50 10.73
N THR A 61 -15.95 -0.19 10.64
CA THR A 61 -16.97 0.85 10.81
C THR A 61 -17.76 1.04 9.52
N GLU A 62 -17.06 1.17 8.39
CA GLU A 62 -17.64 1.41 7.08
C GLU A 62 -17.67 0.15 6.20
N ARG A 63 -18.62 0.13 5.26
CA ARG A 63 -18.74 -0.94 4.26
C ARG A 63 -18.26 -0.45 2.90
N SER A 64 -17.73 -1.35 2.09
CA SER A 64 -17.38 -1.05 0.70
C SER A 64 -18.62 -0.72 -0.12
N ALA A 65 -18.56 0.31 -0.97
CA ALA A 65 -19.68 0.67 -1.85
C ALA A 65 -19.92 -0.38 -2.95
N SER A 66 -18.85 -1.00 -3.46
CA SER A 66 -18.91 -2.04 -4.49
C SER A 66 -19.38 -3.41 -3.96
N LEU A 67 -19.01 -3.75 -2.72
CA LEU A 67 -19.35 -5.03 -2.08
C LEU A 67 -19.92 -4.73 -0.68
N PRO A 68 -21.23 -4.39 -0.57
CA PRO A 68 -21.83 -3.87 0.66
C PRO A 68 -21.75 -4.80 1.89
N TRP A 69 -21.50 -6.09 1.67
CA TRP A 69 -21.31 -7.07 2.73
C TRP A 69 -19.88 -7.09 3.31
N LEU A 70 -18.88 -6.55 2.59
CA LEU A 70 -17.50 -6.49 3.06
C LEU A 70 -17.22 -5.15 3.77
N PRO A 71 -16.44 -5.18 4.86
CA PRO A 71 -15.88 -3.97 5.44
C PRO A 71 -14.90 -3.29 4.48
N ARG A 72 -14.71 -2.00 4.65
CA ARG A 72 -13.86 -1.20 3.77
C ARG A 72 -12.37 -1.38 4.14
N PRO A 73 -11.45 -1.48 3.17
CA PRO A 73 -10.02 -1.42 3.45
C PRO A 73 -9.63 -0.05 3.98
N ILE A 74 -8.71 0.00 4.95
CA ILE A 74 -8.35 1.24 5.67
C ILE A 74 -7.77 2.33 4.76
N ASN A 75 -7.05 1.93 3.71
CA ASN A 75 -6.36 2.87 2.81
C ASN A 75 -7.28 3.43 1.72
N LEU A 76 -8.41 2.77 1.43
CA LEU A 76 -9.40 3.28 0.50
C LEU A 76 -10.33 4.19 1.29
N ASP A 77 -10.17 5.51 1.18
CA ASP A 77 -10.96 6.53 1.90
C ASP A 77 -11.83 7.38 0.95
N GLY A 78 -11.68 7.20 -0.36
CA GLY A 78 -12.40 7.93 -1.41
C GLY A 78 -11.64 9.16 -1.89
N SER A 79 -10.41 9.37 -1.39
CA SER A 79 -9.51 10.43 -1.86
C SER A 79 -9.10 10.23 -3.32
N TYR A 80 -8.90 8.98 -3.73
CA TYR A 80 -8.52 8.65 -5.09
C TYR A 80 -9.71 8.63 -6.03
N VAL A 81 -9.51 9.18 -7.22
CA VAL A 81 -10.51 9.17 -8.29
C VAL A 81 -10.84 7.73 -8.71
N GLY A 82 -12.14 7.44 -8.86
CA GLY A 82 -12.62 6.12 -9.26
C GLY A 82 -12.55 5.05 -8.16
N ASP A 83 -12.40 5.47 -6.90
CA ASP A 83 -12.55 4.60 -5.74
C ASP A 83 -14.03 4.33 -5.45
N VAL A 84 -14.40 3.04 -5.45
CA VAL A 84 -15.71 2.52 -5.04
C VAL A 84 -15.57 1.47 -3.93
N GLY A 85 -14.40 1.45 -3.26
CA GLY A 85 -14.04 0.48 -2.23
C GLY A 85 -13.84 -0.95 -2.76
N PHE A 86 -13.61 -1.15 -4.06
CA PHE A 86 -13.48 -2.49 -4.65
C PHE A 86 -12.07 -3.05 -4.42
N ASP A 87 -11.88 -3.67 -3.28
CA ASP A 87 -10.70 -4.48 -2.96
C ASP A 87 -11.11 -5.63 -2.01
N PRO A 88 -11.71 -6.71 -2.56
CA PRO A 88 -12.17 -7.84 -1.76
C PRO A 88 -11.02 -8.62 -1.08
N PHE A 89 -9.78 -8.44 -1.56
CA PHE A 89 -8.60 -9.17 -1.08
C PHE A 89 -7.68 -8.33 -0.19
N TYR A 90 -8.05 -7.09 0.11
CA TYR A 90 -7.29 -6.16 0.97
C TYR A 90 -5.84 -5.96 0.50
N LEU A 91 -5.61 -5.95 -0.81
CA LEU A 91 -4.29 -5.72 -1.40
C LEU A 91 -3.77 -4.32 -1.08
N SER A 92 -4.67 -3.34 -0.99
CA SER A 92 -4.35 -1.97 -0.61
C SER A 92 -3.84 -1.85 0.82
N SER A 93 -4.20 -2.77 1.71
CA SER A 93 -3.85 -2.75 3.14
C SER A 93 -2.58 -3.54 3.48
N ILE A 94 -1.88 -4.11 2.49
CA ILE A 94 -0.65 -4.85 2.73
C ILE A 94 0.41 -3.89 3.30
N PRO A 95 1.03 -4.16 4.47
CA PRO A 95 1.93 -3.26 5.14
C PRO A 95 3.36 -3.59 4.68
N LYS A 96 3.58 -3.47 3.37
CA LYS A 96 4.88 -3.70 2.74
C LYS A 96 5.19 -2.54 1.82
N ASP A 97 6.45 -2.14 1.83
CA ASP A 97 6.98 -1.19 0.87
C ASP A 97 7.30 -1.91 -0.45
N PHE A 98 6.54 -1.56 -1.49
CA PHE A 98 6.72 -2.10 -2.83
C PHE A 98 7.83 -1.38 -3.62
N SER A 99 8.31 -0.23 -3.16
CA SER A 99 9.48 0.43 -3.78
C SER A 99 10.76 -0.41 -3.65
N GLY A 100 10.76 -1.36 -2.70
CA GLY A 100 11.75 -2.42 -2.51
C GLY A 100 12.15 -3.20 -3.78
N PHE A 101 11.28 -3.24 -4.80
CA PHE A 101 11.57 -3.89 -6.09
C PHE A 101 12.50 -3.06 -6.98
N ILE A 102 12.49 -1.74 -6.85
CA ILE A 102 13.36 -0.82 -7.60
C ILE A 102 14.66 -0.61 -6.82
N GLN A 103 14.54 -0.28 -5.54
CA GLN A 103 15.66 -0.02 -4.65
C GLN A 103 15.55 -0.94 -3.43
N PRO A 104 16.62 -1.68 -3.07
CA PRO A 104 16.56 -2.56 -1.91
C PRO A 104 16.23 -1.77 -0.62
N PRO A 105 15.40 -2.32 0.28
CA PRO A 105 14.95 -1.62 1.48
C PRO A 105 16.07 -1.34 2.50
N GLN A 106 17.28 -1.88 2.29
CA GLN A 106 18.45 -1.57 3.12
C GLN A 106 19.04 -0.20 2.84
N TRP A 107 18.66 0.45 1.74
CA TRP A 107 19.25 1.73 1.33
C TRP A 107 18.52 2.94 1.94
N GLU A 108 17.25 2.80 2.35
CA GLU A 108 16.42 3.90 2.85
C GLU A 108 15.44 3.41 3.95
N GLU A 109 15.15 4.27 4.93
CA GLU A 109 14.23 3.95 6.04
C GLU A 109 12.77 4.27 5.76
N LYS A 110 12.49 5.12 4.77
CA LYS A 110 11.13 5.53 4.38
C LYS A 110 10.64 4.72 3.18
N GLY A 111 9.40 4.25 3.28
CA GLY A 111 8.74 3.47 2.24
C GLY A 111 7.53 4.20 1.64
N ILE A 112 7.16 3.80 0.43
CA ILE A 112 6.01 4.36 -0.27
C ILE A 112 4.70 3.77 0.28
N PRO A 113 3.61 4.55 0.37
CA PRO A 113 2.30 3.99 0.68
C PRO A 113 1.88 2.93 -0.35
N THR A 114 1.42 1.76 0.11
CA THR A 114 0.98 0.66 -0.76
C THR A 114 -0.05 1.11 -1.79
N LEU A 115 -1.02 1.93 -1.39
CA LEU A 115 -2.06 2.41 -2.29
C LEU A 115 -1.50 3.31 -3.40
N TYR A 116 -0.48 4.12 -3.10
CA TYR A 116 0.18 4.95 -4.11
C TYR A 116 0.85 4.07 -5.18
N TRP A 117 1.59 3.04 -4.76
CA TRP A 117 2.22 2.08 -5.67
C TRP A 117 1.19 1.36 -6.54
N MET A 118 0.10 0.89 -5.93
CA MET A 118 -0.98 0.21 -6.65
C MET A 118 -1.67 1.14 -7.66
N ARG A 119 -1.83 2.43 -7.33
CA ARG A 119 -2.39 3.43 -8.25
C ARG A 119 -1.46 3.71 -9.43
N GLU A 120 -0.16 3.88 -9.19
CA GLU A 120 0.84 4.04 -10.27
C GLU A 120 0.82 2.82 -11.20
N ALA A 121 0.79 1.61 -10.62
CA ALA A 121 0.72 0.37 -11.37
C ALA A 121 -0.57 0.29 -12.20
N GLU A 122 -1.74 0.59 -11.63
CA GLU A 122 -3.02 0.57 -12.34
C GLU A 122 -3.03 1.53 -13.54
N LEU A 123 -2.51 2.75 -13.38
CA LEU A 123 -2.43 3.74 -14.46
C LEU A 123 -1.47 3.29 -15.57
N LYS A 124 -0.34 2.68 -15.23
CA LYS A 124 0.59 2.13 -16.23
C LYS A 124 -0.05 0.98 -17.01
N HIS A 125 -0.68 0.01 -16.32
CA HIS A 125 -1.38 -1.09 -16.98
C HIS A 125 -2.52 -0.59 -17.87
N SER A 126 -3.26 0.42 -17.40
CA SER A 126 -4.33 1.08 -18.16
C SER A 126 -3.83 1.69 -19.46
N ARG A 127 -2.78 2.52 -19.39
CA ARG A 127 -2.19 3.20 -20.57
C ARG A 127 -1.63 2.21 -21.58
N VAL A 128 -0.87 1.21 -21.10
CA VAL A 128 -0.30 0.17 -21.95
C VAL A 128 -1.40 -0.66 -22.61
N ALA A 129 -2.42 -1.09 -21.86
CA ALA A 129 -3.52 -1.88 -22.41
C ALA A 129 -4.37 -1.11 -23.44
N MET A 130 -4.63 0.19 -23.21
CA MET A 130 -5.33 1.04 -24.18
C MET A 130 -4.59 1.11 -25.52
N LEU A 131 -3.27 1.33 -25.48
CA LEU A 131 -2.45 1.39 -26.69
C LEU A 131 -2.27 0.01 -27.34
N ALA A 132 -2.09 -1.04 -26.54
CA ALA A 132 -1.89 -2.40 -27.03
C ALA A 132 -3.14 -2.94 -27.73
N TRP A 133 -4.33 -2.76 -27.13
CA TRP A 133 -5.59 -3.17 -27.75
C TRP A 133 -5.84 -2.42 -29.05
N PHE A 134 -5.70 -1.09 -29.05
CA PHE A 134 -5.90 -0.28 -30.25
C PHE A 134 -4.89 -0.66 -31.35
N GLY A 135 -3.61 -0.82 -30.99
CA GLY A 135 -2.54 -1.20 -31.90
C GLY A 135 -2.78 -2.58 -32.53
N TRP A 136 -3.20 -3.57 -31.75
CA TRP A 136 -3.51 -4.90 -32.25
C TRP A 136 -4.64 -4.88 -33.28
N VAL A 137 -5.77 -4.24 -32.95
CA VAL A 137 -6.94 -4.15 -33.85
C VAL A 137 -6.61 -3.32 -35.09
N ALA A 138 -5.79 -2.27 -34.96
CA ALA A 138 -5.40 -1.42 -36.08
C ALA A 138 -4.49 -2.16 -37.09
N THR A 139 -3.54 -2.96 -36.62
CA THR A 139 -2.61 -3.70 -37.51
C THR A 139 -3.28 -4.87 -38.22
N ASP A 140 -4.33 -5.45 -37.63
CA ASP A 140 -5.21 -6.46 -38.25
C ASP A 140 -6.28 -5.86 -39.17
N GLY A 141 -6.40 -4.54 -39.22
CA GLY A 141 -7.33 -3.84 -40.11
C GLY A 141 -8.78 -3.80 -39.63
N GLY A 142 -9.03 -3.97 -38.33
CA GLY A 142 -10.37 -3.90 -37.74
C GLY A 142 -11.09 -2.56 -37.94
N PHE A 143 -10.38 -1.50 -38.34
CA PHE A 143 -10.95 -0.18 -38.67
C PHE A 143 -11.19 0.02 -40.19
N GLY A 144 -11.18 -1.05 -40.97
CA GLY A 144 -11.47 -1.06 -42.41
C GLY A 144 -10.24 -1.06 -43.32
N PHE A 145 -9.05 -0.75 -42.81
CA PHE A 145 -7.78 -0.89 -43.51
C PHE A 145 -6.66 -1.30 -42.53
N PRO A 146 -5.70 -2.15 -42.93
CA PRO A 146 -4.58 -2.54 -42.07
C PRO A 146 -3.58 -1.38 -41.93
N LEU A 147 -3.43 -0.87 -40.71
CA LEU A 147 -2.45 0.17 -40.41
C LEU A 147 -1.08 -0.48 -40.18
N ARG A 148 -0.20 -0.41 -41.19
CA ARG A 148 1.16 -0.98 -41.15
C ARG A 148 2.21 0.11 -41.36
N PHE A 149 3.40 -0.12 -40.80
CA PHE A 149 4.55 0.73 -41.07
C PHE A 149 5.01 0.59 -42.53
N PRO A 150 5.59 1.65 -43.13
CA PRO A 150 6.17 1.55 -44.46
C PRO A 150 7.36 0.59 -44.46
N GLY A 151 7.40 -0.31 -45.45
CA GLY A 151 8.46 -1.29 -45.66
C GLY A 151 7.91 -2.70 -45.81
N GLU A 152 8.51 -3.48 -46.71
CA GLU A 152 8.07 -4.85 -47.01
C GLU A 152 8.09 -5.75 -45.77
N ILE A 153 9.03 -5.52 -44.85
CA ILE A 153 9.20 -6.27 -43.59
C ILE A 153 7.93 -6.23 -42.73
N TYR A 154 7.14 -5.15 -42.79
CA TYR A 154 5.91 -4.97 -42.01
C TYR A 154 4.62 -5.19 -42.82
N SER A 155 4.77 -5.63 -44.08
CA SER A 155 3.64 -5.88 -44.98
C SER A 155 2.75 -7.01 -44.50
N VAL A 156 1.54 -7.09 -45.06
CA VAL A 156 0.58 -8.16 -44.79
C VAL A 156 1.10 -9.52 -45.28
N GLU A 157 1.98 -9.53 -46.29
CA GLU A 157 2.56 -10.76 -46.82
C GLU A 157 3.55 -11.40 -45.84
N ASN A 158 4.38 -10.58 -45.18
CA ASN A 158 5.38 -11.06 -44.23
C ASN A 158 4.81 -11.26 -42.81
N ILE A 159 3.81 -10.46 -42.44
CA ILE A 159 3.13 -10.57 -41.15
C ILE A 159 1.64 -10.64 -41.44
N PRO A 160 1.05 -11.85 -41.56
CA PRO A 160 -0.35 -12.01 -41.95
C PRO A 160 -1.30 -11.51 -40.86
N THR A 161 -0.94 -11.67 -39.58
CA THR A 161 -1.77 -11.31 -38.43
C THR A 161 -0.93 -10.71 -37.30
N ALA A 162 -1.55 -9.89 -36.46
CA ALA A 162 -0.92 -9.30 -35.28
C ALA A 162 -0.48 -10.35 -34.25
N TYR A 163 -1.09 -11.54 -34.26
CA TYR A 163 -0.74 -12.65 -33.36
C TYR A 163 0.69 -13.15 -33.58
N GLU A 164 1.08 -13.37 -34.84
CA GLU A 164 2.42 -13.87 -35.20
C GLU A 164 3.47 -12.75 -35.20
N ALA A 165 3.04 -11.50 -35.22
CA ALA A 165 3.91 -10.33 -35.32
C ALA A 165 4.97 -10.30 -34.21
N HIS A 166 4.67 -10.74 -32.99
CA HIS A 166 5.64 -10.77 -31.91
C HIS A 166 6.89 -11.59 -32.28
N ASN A 167 6.71 -12.86 -32.68
CA ASN A 167 7.84 -13.75 -32.95
C ASN A 167 8.63 -13.29 -34.18
N ILE A 168 7.93 -12.87 -35.24
CA ILE A 168 8.56 -12.38 -36.47
C ILE A 168 9.39 -11.12 -36.21
N LEU A 169 8.88 -10.18 -35.42
CA LEU A 169 9.58 -8.93 -35.11
C LEU A 169 10.69 -9.10 -34.05
N VAL A 170 10.64 -10.15 -33.24
CA VAL A 170 11.74 -10.55 -32.36
C VAL A 170 12.90 -11.09 -33.20
N ASP A 171 12.62 -12.02 -34.12
CA ASP A 171 13.65 -12.61 -34.99
C ASP A 171 14.29 -11.56 -35.90
N GLN A 172 13.51 -10.58 -36.37
CA GLN A 172 13.99 -9.46 -37.17
C GLN A 172 14.75 -8.40 -36.34
N GLY A 173 14.53 -8.34 -35.04
CA GLY A 173 15.24 -7.46 -34.11
C GLY A 173 14.56 -6.11 -33.81
N SER A 174 13.49 -5.72 -34.51
CA SER A 174 12.72 -4.50 -34.21
C SER A 174 12.15 -4.53 -32.79
N MET A 175 11.65 -5.69 -32.33
CA MET A 175 11.13 -5.84 -30.97
C MET A 175 12.24 -5.68 -29.91
N GLY A 176 13.48 -6.08 -30.23
CA GLY A 176 14.64 -5.87 -29.36
C GLY A 176 15.00 -4.39 -29.21
N PHE A 177 14.90 -3.62 -30.30
CA PHE A 177 15.05 -2.16 -30.24
C PHE A 177 13.94 -1.50 -29.42
N LEU A 178 12.69 -1.92 -29.60
CA LEU A 178 11.56 -1.42 -28.80
C LEU A 178 11.77 -1.70 -27.31
N LEU A 179 12.24 -2.89 -26.95
CA LEU A 179 12.56 -3.25 -25.57
C LEU A 179 13.61 -2.31 -24.98
N LEU A 180 14.68 -1.98 -25.72
CA LEU A 180 15.71 -1.04 -25.26
C LEU A 180 15.13 0.37 -25.03
N ALA A 181 14.33 0.87 -25.98
CA ALA A 181 13.72 2.19 -25.88
C ALA A 181 12.76 2.29 -24.69
N VAL A 182 11.89 1.30 -24.49
CA VAL A 182 10.96 1.25 -23.35
C VAL A 182 11.73 1.09 -22.04
N SER A 183 12.75 0.25 -22.01
CA SER A 183 13.59 0.06 -20.81
C SER A 183 14.25 1.37 -20.37
N PHE A 184 14.72 2.19 -21.31
CA PHE A 184 15.30 3.49 -21.00
C PHE A 184 14.27 4.45 -20.40
N VAL A 185 13.07 4.53 -20.98
CA VAL A 185 11.98 5.37 -20.45
C VAL A 185 11.54 4.90 -19.06
N GLU A 186 11.37 3.59 -18.87
CA GLU A 186 11.02 2.99 -17.58
C GLU A 186 12.08 3.27 -16.52
N PHE A 187 13.38 3.15 -16.87
CA PHE A 187 14.48 3.48 -15.96
C PHE A 187 14.48 4.95 -15.54
N CYS A 188 14.26 5.88 -16.48
CA CYS A 188 14.18 7.31 -16.15
C CYS A 188 12.94 7.62 -15.28
N SER A 189 11.81 6.97 -15.56
CA SER A 189 10.55 7.22 -14.84
C SER A 189 10.50 6.58 -13.44
N SER A 190 11.23 5.49 -13.22
CA SER A 190 11.23 4.76 -11.95
C SER A 190 11.97 5.49 -10.83
N ALA A 191 12.96 6.33 -11.17
CA ALA A 191 13.68 7.16 -10.22
C ALA A 191 12.75 8.07 -9.39
N VAL A 192 11.67 8.56 -10.00
CA VAL A 192 10.69 9.43 -9.33
C VAL A 192 9.91 8.68 -8.24
N LEU A 193 9.71 7.36 -8.37
CA LEU A 193 9.05 6.58 -7.33
C LEU A 193 9.89 6.48 -6.07
N VAL A 194 11.22 6.50 -6.21
CA VAL A 194 12.16 6.57 -5.09
C VAL A 194 12.10 7.94 -4.42
N GLU A 195 12.02 9.04 -5.17
CA GLU A 195 11.86 10.40 -4.61
C GLU A 195 10.57 10.55 -3.80
N VAL A 196 9.46 10.00 -4.31
CA VAL A 196 8.18 9.98 -3.58
C VAL A 196 8.27 9.10 -2.33
N ALA A 197 8.95 7.94 -2.39
CA ALA A 197 9.18 7.08 -1.23
C ALA A 197 9.97 7.79 -0.12
N LYS A 198 10.92 8.66 -0.49
CA LYS A 198 11.67 9.51 0.47
C LYS A 198 10.83 10.65 1.04
N GLY A 199 9.70 10.98 0.40
CA GLY A 199 8.90 12.16 0.71
C GLY A 199 9.54 13.46 0.23
N GLU A 200 10.40 13.39 -0.78
CA GLU A 200 11.05 14.55 -1.41
C GLU A 200 10.21 15.14 -2.55
N SER A 201 9.15 14.44 -2.96
CA SER A 201 8.27 14.82 -4.06
C SER A 201 6.80 14.64 -3.68
N ASP A 202 5.99 15.68 -3.92
CA ASP A 202 4.54 15.70 -3.74
C ASP A 202 3.78 15.31 -5.03
N ARG A 203 4.44 14.58 -5.93
CA ARG A 203 3.88 14.12 -7.20
C ARG A 203 2.66 13.22 -6.95
N GLU A 204 1.59 13.44 -7.73
CA GLU A 204 0.47 12.50 -7.76
C GLU A 204 0.81 11.24 -8.56
N ALA A 205 0.30 10.08 -8.12
CA ALA A 205 0.51 8.82 -8.81
C ALA A 205 0.06 8.89 -10.29
N GLY A 206 0.97 8.54 -11.19
CA GLY A 206 0.80 8.50 -12.64
C GLY A 206 0.86 9.86 -13.34
N ASP A 207 1.15 10.95 -12.63
CA ASP A 207 1.33 12.27 -13.23
C ASP A 207 2.76 12.44 -13.76
N PHE A 208 2.94 12.66 -15.05
CA PHE A 208 4.25 12.91 -15.66
C PHE A 208 4.38 14.34 -16.20
N GLY A 209 3.40 15.22 -15.95
CA GLY A 209 3.35 16.55 -16.56
C GLY A 209 3.18 16.53 -18.08
N LEU A 210 2.78 15.39 -18.66
CA LEU A 210 2.60 15.20 -20.10
C LEU A 210 1.24 15.73 -20.57
N ASP A 211 1.09 17.06 -20.58
CA ASP A 211 -0.06 17.75 -21.16
C ASP A 211 0.38 18.78 -22.23
N PRO A 212 0.91 18.32 -23.38
CA PRO A 212 1.39 19.23 -24.44
C PRO A 212 0.27 20.09 -25.05
N LEU A 213 -0.99 19.65 -24.92
CA LEU A 213 -2.16 20.35 -25.45
C LEU A 213 -2.91 21.16 -24.39
N SER A 214 -2.39 21.22 -23.15
CA SER A 214 -2.95 21.98 -22.03
C SER A 214 -4.44 21.68 -21.78
N PHE A 215 -4.86 20.42 -21.90
CA PHE A 215 -6.24 20.01 -21.66
C PHE A 215 -6.69 20.18 -20.20
N LEU A 216 -5.77 20.19 -19.24
CA LEU A 216 -6.07 20.33 -17.81
C LEU A 216 -5.81 21.75 -17.27
N LYS A 217 -5.19 22.61 -18.08
CA LYS A 217 -4.92 24.00 -17.71
C LYS A 217 -6.24 24.77 -17.50
N ASP A 218 -6.30 25.55 -16.43
CA ASP A 218 -7.44 26.40 -16.04
C ASP A 218 -8.77 25.68 -15.77
N LYS A 219 -8.74 24.35 -15.59
CA LYS A 219 -9.93 23.56 -15.21
C LYS A 219 -10.10 23.47 -13.70
N SER A 220 -11.36 23.42 -13.25
CA SER A 220 -11.69 23.15 -11.84
C SER A 220 -11.24 21.75 -11.41
N LYS A 221 -11.03 21.55 -10.10
CA LYS A 221 -10.63 20.24 -9.55
C LYS A 221 -11.60 19.13 -9.94
N GLU A 222 -12.90 19.39 -9.90
CA GLU A 222 -13.93 18.42 -10.30
C GLU A 222 -13.83 18.01 -11.78
N GLU A 223 -13.52 18.97 -12.66
CA GLU A 223 -13.35 18.73 -14.09
C GLU A 223 -12.07 17.94 -14.36
N GLN A 224 -10.99 18.21 -13.61
CA GLN A 224 -9.76 17.41 -13.65
C GLN A 224 -9.99 15.98 -13.16
N ASP A 225 -10.69 15.81 -12.03
CA ASP A 225 -11.02 14.50 -11.47
C ASP A 225 -11.94 13.72 -12.42
N ARG A 226 -12.86 14.38 -13.12
CA ARG A 226 -13.66 13.76 -14.17
C ARG A 226 -12.82 13.24 -15.33
N MET A 227 -11.77 13.97 -15.72
CA MET A 227 -10.85 13.52 -16.76
C MET A 227 -9.99 12.34 -16.29
N LYS A 228 -9.48 12.37 -15.05
CA LYS A 228 -8.77 11.24 -14.43
C LYS A 228 -9.67 10.00 -14.34
N LEU A 229 -10.96 10.19 -14.01
CA LEU A 229 -11.95 9.11 -13.97
C LEU A 229 -12.15 8.46 -15.35
N ARG A 230 -12.18 9.26 -16.42
CA ARG A 230 -12.27 8.75 -17.79
C ARG A 230 -11.06 7.92 -18.17
N GLU A 231 -9.87 8.35 -17.80
CA GLU A 231 -8.62 7.60 -18.04
C GLU A 231 -8.68 6.23 -17.35
N ILE A 232 -9.04 6.19 -16.07
CA ILE A 232 -9.12 4.94 -15.29
C ILE A 232 -10.24 4.04 -15.81
N ALA A 233 -11.42 4.58 -16.11
CA ALA A 233 -12.56 3.79 -16.58
C ALA A 233 -12.28 3.15 -17.96
N ASN A 234 -11.76 3.93 -18.91
CA ASN A 234 -11.36 3.42 -20.22
C ASN A 234 -10.17 2.46 -20.11
N GLY A 235 -9.23 2.74 -19.21
CA GLY A 235 -8.10 1.88 -18.88
C GLY A 235 -8.51 0.50 -18.38
N ARG A 236 -9.40 0.45 -17.38
CA ARG A 236 -9.97 -0.80 -16.84
C ARG A 236 -10.69 -1.62 -17.90
N LEU A 237 -11.47 -0.95 -18.76
CA LEU A 237 -12.11 -1.62 -19.90
C LEU A 237 -11.09 -2.18 -20.88
N ALA A 238 -10.06 -1.41 -21.23
CA ALA A 238 -9.02 -1.82 -22.17
C ALA A 238 -8.17 -2.99 -21.64
N MET A 239 -7.88 -3.04 -20.33
CA MET A 239 -7.19 -4.18 -19.71
C MET A 239 -7.96 -5.48 -19.91
N LEU A 240 -9.28 -5.46 -19.72
CA LEU A 240 -10.13 -6.63 -19.97
C LEU A 240 -10.24 -6.95 -21.46
N ALA A 241 -10.40 -5.94 -22.31
CA ALA A 241 -10.51 -6.11 -23.76
C ALA A 241 -9.25 -6.72 -24.37
N PHE A 242 -8.07 -6.22 -24.01
CA PHE A 242 -6.79 -6.77 -24.46
C PHE A 242 -6.59 -8.20 -23.96
N GLY A 243 -6.88 -8.46 -22.69
CA GLY A 243 -6.79 -9.81 -22.12
C GLY A 243 -7.70 -10.81 -22.84
N ALA A 244 -8.91 -10.40 -23.20
CA ALA A 244 -9.85 -11.22 -23.96
C ALA A 244 -9.33 -11.51 -25.37
N VAL A 245 -8.92 -10.49 -26.14
CA VAL A 245 -8.40 -10.65 -27.51
C VAL A 245 -7.17 -11.56 -27.53
N ALA A 246 -6.22 -11.34 -26.62
CA ALA A 246 -5.01 -12.15 -26.54
C ALA A 246 -5.32 -13.62 -26.19
N THR A 247 -6.28 -13.86 -25.28
CA THR A 247 -6.68 -15.22 -24.88
C THR A 247 -7.45 -15.94 -25.98
N GLN A 248 -8.40 -15.26 -26.62
CA GLN A 248 -9.20 -15.84 -27.70
C GLN A 248 -8.33 -16.21 -28.90
N THR A 249 -7.45 -15.30 -29.31
CA THR A 249 -6.56 -15.51 -30.46
C THR A 249 -5.54 -16.62 -30.22
N ALA A 250 -5.16 -16.89 -28.97
CA ALA A 250 -4.28 -18.01 -28.64
C ALA A 250 -5.00 -19.38 -28.60
N LEU A 251 -6.33 -19.39 -28.62
CA LEU A 251 -7.13 -20.61 -28.63
C LEU A 251 -7.27 -21.14 -30.06
N GLY A 252 -7.03 -22.44 -30.26
CA GLY A 252 -6.83 -23.04 -31.58
C GLY A 252 -8.04 -23.08 -32.53
N GLU A 253 -9.21 -22.62 -32.09
CA GLU A 253 -10.44 -22.52 -32.92
C GLU A 253 -10.73 -21.09 -33.39
N SER A 254 -9.90 -20.10 -33.01
CA SER A 254 -10.17 -18.68 -33.28
C SER A 254 -9.75 -18.23 -34.68
N THR A 255 -10.52 -17.29 -35.24
CA THR A 255 -10.07 -16.48 -36.37
C THR A 255 -9.02 -15.48 -35.88
N HIS A 256 -7.79 -15.57 -36.41
CA HIS A 256 -6.73 -14.59 -36.15
C HIS A 256 -6.95 -13.22 -36.85
N ALA A 257 -8.21 -12.90 -37.17
CA ALA A 257 -8.64 -11.69 -37.84
C ALA A 257 -9.87 -11.13 -37.12
N PHE A 258 -10.07 -9.82 -37.16
CA PHE A 258 -11.24 -9.20 -36.55
C PHE A 258 -12.54 -9.60 -37.28
N PRO A 259 -13.60 -10.05 -36.57
CA PRO A 259 -13.69 -10.33 -35.13
C PRO A 259 -13.03 -11.66 -34.71
N TYR A 260 -12.45 -11.68 -33.49
CA TYR A 260 -11.65 -12.80 -32.95
C TYR A 260 -12.47 -13.92 -32.27
N PHE A 261 -13.71 -14.13 -32.69
CA PHE A 261 -14.65 -15.11 -32.10
C PHE A 261 -15.36 -15.94 -33.18
#